data_AF-A0A932RJT3-F1
#
_entry.id   AF-A0A932RJT3-F1
#
_cell.length_a   1.000
_cell.length_b   1.000
_cell.length_c   1.000
_cell.angle_alpha   90.00
_cell.angle_beta   90.00
_cell.angle_gamma   90.00
#
_symmetry.space_group_name_H-M   'P 1'
#
loop_
_entity.id
_entity.type
_entity.pdbx_description
1 polymer ?
#
loop_
_entity_poly.entity_id
_entity_poly.type
_entity_poly.pdbx_seq_one_letter_code
_entity_poly.pdbx_strand_id
1 'polypeptide(L)'
;MALEQAYPGLAFRARSRNWWARLTGTPAECQHLETEFAWMATYSPDTIYLRGRGRARSKPARPEVSVCRTCLLGLLEPELAAYAGRVVAFEPDAEHFTQFFFIAAEDFEPAGLQPEVSSAIETRLNAMSGQCEHDGCARRATWLWLSRTDVASLDDFGSIGHAAGRRLCARHGAAALCRQLASIAEANLFYVNAPYGETGAYVWI
;
A
#
# COMPACT_ATOMS: atom_id res chain seq x y z
N MET A 1 -6.32 10.16 -18.76
CA MET A 1 -5.41 11.14 -18.15
C MET A 1 -4.00 10.90 -18.69
N ALA A 2 -3.20 11.95 -18.93
CA ALA A 2 -1.82 11.79 -19.38
C ALA A 2 -0.90 11.34 -18.21
N LEU A 3 0.18 10.61 -18.50
CA LEU A 3 1.10 10.09 -17.48
C LEU A 3 1.74 11.21 -16.64
N GLU A 4 2.16 12.29 -17.31
CA GLU A 4 2.80 13.44 -16.67
C GLU A 4 1.84 14.20 -15.74
N GLN A 5 0.54 14.13 -16.02
CA GLN A 5 -0.49 14.69 -15.14
C GLN A 5 -0.80 13.77 -13.96
N ALA A 6 -0.80 12.45 -14.20
CA ALA A 6 -1.07 11.45 -13.17
C ALA A 6 0.10 11.31 -12.17
N TYR A 7 1.33 11.45 -12.66
CA TYR A 7 2.57 11.23 -11.91
C TYR A 7 3.55 12.37 -12.16
N PRO A 8 3.28 13.57 -11.62
CA PRO A 8 4.17 14.72 -11.81
C PRO A 8 5.56 14.44 -11.23
N GLY A 9 6.59 14.74 -12.00
CA GLY A 9 7.99 14.53 -11.60
C GLY A 9 8.57 13.14 -11.90
N LEU A 10 7.75 12.19 -12.36
CA LEU A 10 8.25 10.89 -12.81
C LEU A 10 8.61 10.93 -14.30
N ALA A 11 9.84 10.53 -14.60
CA ALA A 11 10.31 10.30 -15.96
C ALA A 11 10.12 8.82 -16.34
N PHE A 12 9.59 8.61 -17.55
CA PHE A 12 9.24 7.30 -18.07
C PHE A 12 10.06 6.94 -19.30
N ARG A 13 10.34 5.67 -19.46
CA ARG A 13 11.13 5.15 -20.58
C ARG A 13 10.38 5.31 -21.90
N ALA A 14 11.09 5.70 -22.95
CA ALA A 14 10.48 5.83 -24.28
C ALA A 14 9.92 4.49 -24.80
N ARG A 15 10.62 3.38 -24.51
CA ARG A 15 10.25 2.04 -24.97
C ARG A 15 8.94 1.50 -24.37
N SER A 16 8.61 1.91 -23.15
CA SER A 16 7.36 1.52 -22.45
C SER A 16 6.21 2.48 -22.75
N ARG A 17 6.43 3.47 -23.63
CA ARG A 17 5.45 4.51 -24.01
C ARG A 17 5.13 4.52 -25.50
N ASN A 18 5.79 3.66 -26.28
CA ASN A 18 5.59 3.58 -27.71
C ASN A 18 4.24 2.92 -28.07
N TRP A 19 3.89 2.96 -29.35
CA TRP A 19 2.59 2.46 -29.81
C TRP A 19 2.39 0.97 -29.53
N TRP A 20 3.46 0.17 -29.65
CA TRP A 20 3.45 -1.26 -29.35
C TRP A 20 3.13 -1.53 -27.88
N ALA A 21 3.80 -0.83 -26.95
CA ALA A 21 3.57 -0.97 -25.51
C ALA A 21 2.12 -0.65 -25.12
N ARG A 22 1.52 0.36 -25.77
CA ARG A 22 0.10 0.70 -25.57
C ARG A 22 -0.82 -0.40 -26.08
N LEU A 23 -0.47 -1.03 -27.20
CA LEU A 23 -1.25 -2.11 -27.81
C LEU A 23 -1.18 -3.40 -26.99
N THR A 24 -0.04 -3.69 -26.37
CA THR A 24 0.16 -4.87 -25.51
C THR A 24 -0.25 -4.66 -24.05
N GLY A 25 -0.74 -3.47 -23.69
CA GLY A 25 -1.13 -3.14 -22.32
C GLY A 25 0.05 -3.11 -21.35
N THR A 26 1.27 -2.89 -21.85
CA THR A 26 2.47 -2.81 -21.00
C THR A 26 2.44 -1.50 -20.20
N PRO A 27 2.56 -1.54 -18.86
CA PRO A 27 2.57 -0.33 -18.04
C PRO A 27 3.79 0.53 -18.35
N ALA A 28 3.65 1.85 -18.18
CA ALA A 28 4.77 2.74 -18.37
C ALA A 28 5.81 2.55 -17.25
N GLU A 29 7.03 2.23 -17.64
CA GLU A 29 8.15 2.01 -16.73
C GLU A 29 8.88 3.32 -16.41
N CYS A 30 9.19 3.57 -15.14
CA CYS A 30 10.08 4.68 -14.76
C CYS A 30 11.50 4.44 -15.31
N GLN A 31 12.22 5.51 -15.61
CA GLN A 31 13.57 5.43 -16.19
C GLN A 31 14.58 4.66 -15.32
N HIS A 32 14.45 4.69 -14.00
CA HIS A 32 15.41 4.11 -13.06
C HIS A 32 15.44 2.57 -13.09
N LEU A 33 14.40 1.92 -13.63
CA LEU A 33 14.37 0.45 -13.80
C LEU A 33 15.43 -0.05 -14.80
N GLU A 34 16.13 0.84 -15.50
CA GLU A 34 17.32 0.49 -16.30
C GLU A 34 18.51 0.07 -15.44
N THR A 35 18.63 0.63 -14.24
CA THR A 35 19.76 0.42 -13.33
C THR A 35 19.35 -0.26 -12.03
N GLU A 36 18.07 -0.17 -11.64
CA GLU A 36 17.50 -0.70 -10.39
C GLU A 36 16.54 -1.87 -10.66
N PHE A 37 17.03 -2.97 -11.24
CA PHE A 37 16.17 -4.13 -11.61
C PHE A 37 15.87 -5.09 -10.46
N ALA A 38 16.62 -5.03 -9.36
CA ALA A 38 16.40 -5.90 -8.20
C ALA A 38 15.10 -5.58 -7.44
N TRP A 39 14.47 -4.45 -7.77
CA TRP A 39 13.25 -4.00 -7.14
C TRP A 39 12.30 -3.36 -8.16
N MET A 40 11.07 -3.86 -8.25
CA MET A 40 10.04 -3.31 -9.13
C MET A 40 8.67 -3.39 -8.47
N ALA A 41 7.84 -2.35 -8.66
CA ALA A 41 6.44 -2.37 -8.28
C ALA A 41 5.55 -1.87 -9.41
N THR A 42 4.45 -2.56 -9.68
CA THR A 42 3.36 -2.03 -10.50
C THR A 42 2.46 -1.19 -9.59
N TYR A 43 2.51 0.12 -9.74
CA TYR A 43 1.65 1.03 -9.02
C TYR A 43 0.37 1.28 -9.82
N SER A 44 -0.76 0.90 -9.24
CA SER A 44 -2.11 1.09 -9.77
C SER A 44 -2.96 1.73 -8.67
N PRO A 45 -2.79 3.04 -8.42
CA PRO A 45 -3.30 3.65 -7.20
C PRO A 45 -4.83 3.61 -7.10
N ASP A 46 -5.49 3.68 -8.25
CA ASP A 46 -6.93 3.86 -8.36
C ASP A 46 -7.66 2.57 -8.72
N THR A 47 -6.96 1.43 -8.74
CA THR A 47 -7.53 0.12 -9.00
C THR A 47 -7.04 -0.85 -7.95
N ILE A 48 -7.96 -1.63 -7.39
CA ILE A 48 -7.56 -2.77 -6.55
C ILE A 48 -7.70 -4.06 -7.35
N TYR A 49 -6.65 -4.88 -7.34
CA TYR A 49 -6.63 -6.19 -7.99
C TYR A 49 -6.79 -7.28 -6.95
N LEU A 50 -8.00 -7.83 -6.85
CA LEU A 50 -8.31 -8.92 -5.92
C LEU A 50 -8.58 -10.19 -6.72
N ARG A 51 -7.85 -11.27 -6.44
CA ARG A 51 -8.00 -12.58 -7.10
C ARG A 51 -7.98 -12.47 -8.64
N GLY A 52 -7.08 -11.65 -9.17
CA GLY A 52 -6.92 -11.40 -10.61
C GLY A 52 -8.00 -10.51 -11.24
N ARG A 53 -8.90 -9.92 -10.45
CA ARG A 53 -9.95 -9.00 -10.93
C ARG A 53 -9.67 -7.58 -10.45
N GLY A 54 -9.43 -6.68 -11.41
CA GLY A 54 -9.29 -5.25 -11.15
C GLY A 54 -10.64 -4.57 -10.93
N ARG A 55 -10.78 -3.80 -9.85
CA ARG A 55 -11.93 -2.93 -9.58
C ARG A 55 -11.46 -1.49 -9.42
N ALA A 56 -11.85 -0.63 -10.36
CA ALA A 56 -11.54 0.79 -10.31
C ALA A 56 -12.26 1.48 -9.13
N ARG A 57 -11.55 2.37 -8.44
CA ARG A 57 -11.99 3.14 -7.28
C ARG A 57 -12.19 4.62 -7.57
N SER A 58 -11.55 5.13 -8.62
CA SER A 58 -11.73 6.50 -9.09
C SER A 58 -12.17 6.52 -10.56
N LYS A 59 -12.78 7.65 -10.97
CA LYS A 59 -13.10 7.94 -12.36
C LYS A 59 -12.72 9.41 -12.66
N PRO A 60 -11.78 9.68 -13.58
CA PRO A 60 -10.97 8.72 -14.31
C PRO A 60 -9.88 8.09 -13.44
N ALA A 61 -9.63 6.79 -13.62
CA ALA A 61 -8.52 6.10 -12.98
C ALA A 61 -7.17 6.60 -13.51
N ARG A 62 -6.20 6.76 -12.62
CA ARG A 62 -4.78 6.93 -12.97
C ARG A 62 -4.26 5.70 -13.72
N PRO A 63 -3.47 5.89 -14.79
CA PRO A 63 -2.88 4.79 -15.55
C PRO A 63 -1.85 4.02 -14.72
N GLU A 64 -1.70 2.73 -14.98
CA GLU A 64 -0.74 1.88 -14.27
C GLU A 64 0.69 2.16 -14.71
N VAL A 65 1.61 2.09 -13.75
CA VAL A 65 3.04 2.34 -13.99
C VAL A 65 3.90 1.32 -13.26
N SER A 66 5.01 0.94 -13.86
CA SER A 66 6.05 0.14 -13.19
C SER A 66 7.15 1.07 -12.70
N VAL A 67 7.43 1.04 -11.40
CA VAL A 67 8.34 1.98 -10.74
C VAL A 67 9.40 1.24 -9.94
N CYS A 68 10.59 1.84 -9.83
CA CYS A 68 11.61 1.40 -8.88
C CYS A 68 11.23 1.77 -7.44
N ARG A 69 12.01 1.32 -6.47
CA ARG A 69 11.75 1.52 -5.04
C ARG A 69 11.62 3.00 -4.70
N THR A 70 12.60 3.79 -5.10
CA THR A 70 12.64 5.24 -4.81
C THR A 70 11.41 5.95 -5.38
N CYS A 71 11.01 5.61 -6.61
CA CYS A 71 9.82 6.17 -7.22
C CYS A 71 8.53 5.73 -6.53
N LEU A 72 8.39 4.46 -6.11
CA LEU A 72 7.21 4.03 -5.36
C LEU A 72 7.10 4.81 -4.04
N LEU A 73 8.19 4.92 -3.27
CA LEU A 73 8.17 5.60 -1.98
C LEU A 73 7.80 7.08 -2.13
N GLY A 74 8.34 7.75 -3.17
CA GLY A 74 8.01 9.13 -3.48
C GLY A 74 6.54 9.36 -3.88
N LEU A 75 5.87 8.35 -4.44
CA LEU A 75 4.44 8.38 -4.72
C LEU A 75 3.61 8.04 -3.47
N LEU A 76 3.96 6.96 -2.76
CA LEU A 76 3.19 6.47 -1.64
C LEU A 76 3.22 7.40 -0.43
N GLU A 77 4.39 7.84 0.02
CA GLU A 77 4.52 8.57 1.27
C GLU A 77 3.58 9.80 1.36
N PRO A 78 3.54 10.71 0.36
CA PRO A 78 2.62 11.85 0.42
C PRO A 78 1.15 11.44 0.35
N GLU A 79 0.79 10.43 -0.45
CA GLU A 79 -0.59 9.95 -0.55
C GLU A 79 -1.09 9.35 0.76
N LEU A 80 -0.26 8.52 1.38
CA LEU A 80 -0.53 7.90 2.68
C LEU A 80 -0.60 8.95 3.80
N ALA A 81 0.30 9.93 3.80
CA ALA A 81 0.33 10.99 4.80
C ALA A 81 -0.90 11.93 4.71
N ALA A 82 -1.50 12.05 3.52
CA ALA A 82 -2.70 12.84 3.26
C ALA A 82 -4.00 12.07 3.51
N TYR A 83 -3.95 10.73 3.61
CA TYR A 83 -5.14 9.91 3.82
C TYR A 83 -5.79 10.20 5.18
N ALA A 84 -7.06 10.60 5.15
CA ALA A 84 -7.82 10.98 6.34
C ALA A 84 -8.50 9.79 7.05
N GLY A 85 -8.56 8.64 6.39
CA GLY A 85 -9.22 7.45 6.93
C GLY A 85 -8.40 6.73 7.99
N ARG A 86 -8.95 5.60 8.44
CA ARG A 86 -8.35 4.74 9.47
C ARG A 86 -7.71 3.51 8.86
N VAL A 87 -6.53 3.15 9.34
CA VAL A 87 -5.73 2.07 8.77
C VAL A 87 -5.25 1.13 9.87
N VAL A 88 -5.45 -0.17 9.68
CA VAL A 88 -4.61 -1.19 10.33
C VAL A 88 -3.51 -1.56 9.35
N ALA A 89 -2.28 -1.17 9.63
CA ALA A 89 -1.15 -1.40 8.77
C ALA A 89 -0.27 -2.50 9.35
N PHE A 90 0.01 -3.49 8.53
CA PHE A 90 0.93 -4.56 8.90
C PHE A 90 2.31 -4.32 8.31
N GLU A 91 3.33 -4.63 9.10
CA GLU A 91 4.71 -4.60 8.64
C GLU A 91 4.92 -5.62 7.49
N PRO A 92 5.45 -5.17 6.33
CA PRO A 92 5.75 -6.07 5.21
C PRO A 92 6.68 -7.23 5.58
N ASP A 93 6.38 -8.43 5.09
CA ASP A 93 7.23 -9.62 5.28
C ASP A 93 8.32 -9.70 4.21
N ALA A 94 9.54 -9.26 4.52
CA ALA A 94 10.64 -9.24 3.56
C ALA A 94 10.98 -10.59 2.89
N GLU A 95 10.56 -11.73 3.46
CA GLU A 95 10.82 -13.06 2.91
C GLU A 95 9.75 -13.50 1.88
N HIS A 96 8.50 -13.04 2.02
CA HIS A 96 7.35 -13.53 1.24
C HIS A 96 6.53 -12.37 0.60
N PHE A 97 7.19 -11.27 0.26
CA PHE A 97 6.55 -10.03 -0.17
C PHE A 97 6.31 -9.97 -1.69
N THR A 98 5.14 -10.42 -2.17
CA THR A 98 4.78 -10.28 -3.60
C THR A 98 3.71 -9.22 -3.89
N GLN A 99 2.86 -8.91 -2.90
CA GLN A 99 1.81 -7.90 -3.02
C GLN A 99 1.66 -7.12 -1.71
N PHE A 100 1.26 -5.85 -1.84
CA PHE A 100 0.94 -5.00 -0.69
C PHE A 100 -0.20 -4.05 -1.05
N PHE A 101 -1.34 -4.23 -0.40
CA PHE A 101 -2.55 -3.51 -0.75
C PHE A 101 -3.19 -2.85 0.43
N PHE A 102 -3.77 -1.69 0.16
CA PHE A 102 -4.88 -1.20 0.96
C PHE A 102 -6.17 -1.90 0.55
N ILE A 103 -6.83 -2.54 1.50
CA ILE A 103 -8.14 -3.18 1.32
C ILE A 103 -9.12 -2.46 2.25
N ALA A 104 -10.17 -1.85 1.68
CA ALA A 104 -11.22 -1.25 2.49
C ALA A 104 -12.07 -2.34 3.16
N ALA A 105 -12.79 -1.98 4.23
CA ALA A 105 -13.61 -2.94 4.97
C ALA A 105 -14.63 -3.67 4.08
N GLU A 106 -15.24 -2.97 3.11
CA GLU A 106 -16.18 -3.60 2.16
C GLU A 106 -15.53 -4.60 1.18
N ASP A 107 -14.20 -4.71 1.19
CA ASP A 107 -13.42 -5.53 0.26
C ASP A 107 -12.67 -6.68 0.91
N PHE A 108 -12.83 -6.90 2.23
CA PHE A 108 -12.19 -7.99 2.94
C PHE A 108 -12.57 -9.38 2.40
N GLU A 109 -13.87 -9.63 2.18
CA GLU A 109 -14.34 -10.90 1.59
C GLU A 109 -13.88 -11.05 0.12
N PRO A 110 -14.05 -10.06 -0.79
CA PRO A 110 -13.49 -10.11 -2.14
C PRO A 110 -11.98 -10.34 -2.19
N ALA A 111 -11.24 -9.85 -1.19
CA ALA A 111 -9.80 -10.08 -1.04
C ALA A 111 -9.47 -11.49 -0.57
N GLY A 112 -10.46 -12.22 -0.07
CA GLY A 112 -10.28 -13.57 0.46
C GLY A 112 -9.74 -13.61 1.87
N LEU A 113 -9.87 -12.53 2.64
CA LEU A 113 -9.56 -12.58 4.06
C LEU A 113 -10.52 -13.55 4.75
N GLN A 114 -10.00 -14.35 5.67
CA GLN A 114 -10.84 -15.20 6.51
C GLN A 114 -11.77 -14.32 7.36
N PRO A 115 -13.00 -14.77 7.67
CA PRO A 115 -13.95 -14.00 8.48
C PRO A 115 -13.37 -13.56 9.83
N GLU A 116 -12.57 -14.42 10.47
CA GLU A 116 -11.91 -14.17 11.75
C GLU A 116 -10.89 -13.03 11.65
N VAL A 117 -10.08 -13.04 10.58
CA VAL A 117 -9.11 -11.98 10.28
C VAL A 117 -9.82 -10.66 10.00
N SER A 118 -10.88 -10.70 9.18
CA SER A 118 -11.71 -9.54 8.85
C SER A 118 -12.31 -8.92 10.10
N SER A 119 -12.93 -9.75 10.96
CA SER A 119 -13.55 -9.32 12.23
C SER A 119 -12.52 -8.75 13.21
N ALA A 120 -11.33 -9.36 13.30
CA ALA A 120 -10.25 -8.84 14.11
C ALA A 120 -9.83 -7.44 13.62
N ILE A 121 -9.59 -7.27 12.32
CA ILE A 121 -9.23 -5.98 11.71
C ILE A 121 -10.32 -4.92 11.95
N GLU A 122 -11.59 -5.25 11.72
CA GLU A 122 -12.71 -4.33 11.96
C GLU A 122 -12.80 -3.89 13.42
N THR A 123 -12.62 -4.82 14.35
CA THR A 123 -12.59 -4.52 15.79
C THR A 123 -11.47 -3.53 16.11
N ARG A 124 -10.27 -3.76 15.55
CA ARG A 124 -9.13 -2.85 15.71
C ARG A 124 -9.40 -1.46 15.10
N LEU A 125 -10.00 -1.39 13.91
CA LEU A 125 -10.36 -0.15 13.25
C LEU A 125 -11.36 0.67 14.09
N ASN A 126 -12.36 0.01 14.69
CA ASN A 126 -13.39 0.64 15.51
C ASN A 126 -12.89 1.08 16.89
N ALA A 127 -11.95 0.35 17.49
CA ALA A 127 -11.35 0.69 18.78
C ALA A 127 -10.28 1.80 18.68
N MET A 128 -9.79 2.10 17.48
CA MET A 128 -8.68 3.04 17.30
C MET A 128 -9.06 4.48 17.70
N SER A 129 -8.38 4.96 18.74
CA SER A 129 -8.57 6.29 19.30
C SER A 129 -7.27 6.78 19.97
N GLY A 130 -7.26 8.03 20.40
CA GLY A 130 -6.11 8.64 21.09
C GLY A 130 -5.16 9.42 20.18
N GLN A 131 -3.97 9.67 20.70
CA GLN A 131 -2.92 10.45 20.05
C GLN A 131 -1.84 9.55 19.46
N CYS A 132 -1.09 10.09 18.52
CA CYS A 132 0.09 9.46 17.97
C CYS A 132 1.14 9.22 19.06
N GLU A 133 1.71 8.03 19.11
CA GLU A 133 2.75 7.62 20.07
C GLU A 133 4.17 7.99 19.61
N HIS A 134 4.30 8.81 18.58
CA HIS A 134 5.62 9.31 18.19
C HIS A 134 5.97 10.51 19.06
N ASP A 135 7.20 10.52 19.59
CA ASP A 135 7.65 11.55 20.53
C ASP A 135 7.41 12.97 20.00
N GLY A 136 6.79 13.81 20.83
CA GLY A 136 6.45 15.19 20.49
C GLY A 136 5.29 15.37 19.49
N CYS A 137 4.58 14.30 19.09
CA CYS A 137 3.47 14.38 18.13
C CYS A 137 2.10 14.46 18.81
N ALA A 138 1.46 15.63 18.79
CA ALA A 138 0.11 15.81 19.33
C ALA A 138 -1.03 15.45 18.35
N ARG A 139 -0.73 14.92 17.16
CA ARG A 139 -1.76 14.59 16.15
C ARG A 139 -2.56 13.36 16.57
N ARG A 140 -3.84 13.30 16.16
CA ARG A 140 -4.71 12.13 16.36
C ARG A 140 -4.10 10.89 15.69
N ALA A 141 -4.21 9.74 16.36
CA ALA A 141 -3.88 8.45 15.76
C ALA A 141 -4.99 8.00 14.80
N THR A 142 -4.60 7.69 13.57
CA THR A 142 -5.48 7.13 12.53
C THR A 142 -4.90 5.86 11.92
N TRP A 143 -3.72 5.45 12.37
CA TRP A 143 -3.04 4.23 11.96
C TRP A 143 -2.74 3.39 13.19
N LEU A 144 -3.05 2.10 13.13
CA LEU A 144 -2.53 1.10 14.03
C LEU A 144 -1.48 0.29 13.26
N TRP A 145 -0.23 0.43 13.67
CA TRP A 145 0.88 -0.32 13.11
C TRP A 145 1.09 -1.62 13.89
N LEU A 146 1.05 -2.75 13.20
CA LEU A 146 1.30 -4.08 13.74
C LEU A 146 2.63 -4.60 13.18
N SER A 147 3.60 -4.80 14.08
CA SER A 147 4.92 -5.31 13.71
C SER A 147 4.90 -6.82 13.49
N ARG A 148 5.91 -7.36 12.81
CA ARG A 148 6.09 -8.81 12.65
C ARG A 148 6.35 -9.54 13.96
N THR A 149 6.88 -8.84 14.96
CA THR A 149 7.03 -9.40 16.32
C THR A 149 5.71 -9.49 17.07
N ASP A 150 4.74 -8.63 16.74
CA ASP A 150 3.40 -8.68 17.34
C ASP A 150 2.46 -9.62 16.57
N VAL A 151 2.57 -9.63 15.23
CA VAL A 151 1.74 -10.42 14.32
C VAL A 151 2.63 -11.02 13.24
N ALA A 152 2.96 -12.30 13.38
CA ALA A 152 3.84 -13.00 12.46
C ALA A 152 3.16 -13.39 11.14
N SER A 153 1.84 -13.54 11.12
CA SER A 153 1.07 -13.93 9.92
C SER A 153 -0.30 -13.27 9.91
N LEU A 154 -0.87 -13.03 8.71
CA LEU A 154 -2.29 -12.64 8.59
C LEU A 154 -3.24 -13.76 9.05
N ASP A 155 -2.77 -15.01 9.10
CA ASP A 155 -3.56 -16.13 9.61
C ASP A 155 -3.62 -16.16 11.15
N ASP A 156 -2.82 -15.35 11.84
CA ASP A 156 -2.83 -15.26 13.31
C ASP A 156 -3.87 -14.24 13.82
N PHE A 157 -5.15 -14.55 13.61
CA PHE A 157 -6.26 -13.67 14.00
C PHE A 157 -6.30 -13.36 15.50
N GLY A 158 -5.80 -14.27 16.35
CA GLY A 158 -5.69 -14.05 17.80
C GLY A 158 -4.75 -12.89 18.11
N SER A 159 -3.55 -12.91 17.53
CA SER A 159 -2.59 -11.82 17.69
C SER A 159 -3.08 -10.52 17.06
N ILE A 160 -3.74 -10.55 15.90
CA ILE A 160 -4.33 -9.34 15.27
C ILE A 160 -5.32 -8.65 16.21
N GLY A 161 -6.17 -9.41 16.88
CA GLY A 161 -7.18 -8.86 17.80
C GLY A 161 -6.57 -8.22 19.05
N HIS A 162 -5.46 -8.76 19.56
CA HIS A 162 -4.95 -8.44 20.89
C HIS A 162 -3.61 -7.71 20.95
N ALA A 163 -2.81 -7.75 19.88
CA ALA A 163 -1.53 -7.05 19.81
C ALA A 163 -1.70 -5.58 20.21
N ALA A 164 -0.77 -5.07 21.02
CA ALA A 164 -0.79 -3.66 21.40
C ALA A 164 -0.67 -2.78 20.15
N GLY A 165 0.29 -3.12 19.29
CA GLY A 165 0.66 -2.33 18.14
C GLY A 165 1.13 -0.93 18.53
N ARG A 166 1.36 -0.09 17.53
CA ARG A 166 1.72 1.32 17.72
C ARG A 166 0.70 2.23 17.07
N ARG A 167 0.19 3.19 17.85
CA ARG A 167 -0.77 4.18 17.35
C ARG A 167 -0.05 5.35 16.70
N LEU A 168 -0.27 5.55 15.41
CA LEU A 168 0.40 6.57 14.62
C LEU A 168 -0.63 7.49 13.96
N CYS A 169 -0.28 8.76 13.76
CA CYS A 169 -1.01 9.62 12.84
C CYS A 169 -0.66 9.25 11.39
N ALA A 170 -1.47 9.66 10.41
CA ALA A 170 -1.24 9.37 8.99
C ALA A 170 0.20 9.63 8.52
N ARG A 171 0.81 10.76 8.90
CA ARG A 171 2.20 11.07 8.55
C ARG A 171 3.20 10.05 9.10
N HIS A 172 3.09 9.68 10.38
CA HIS A 172 4.04 8.75 10.99
C HIS A 172 3.77 7.30 10.59
N GLY A 173 2.52 6.93 10.30
CA GLY A 173 2.14 5.65 9.72
C GLY A 173 2.72 5.49 8.31
N ALA A 174 2.52 6.48 7.44
CA ALA A 174 3.13 6.55 6.11
C ALA A 174 4.65 6.40 6.17
N ALA A 175 5.31 7.20 7.01
CA ALA A 175 6.76 7.14 7.17
C ALA A 175 7.25 5.78 7.72
N ALA A 176 6.49 5.15 8.62
CA ALA A 176 6.83 3.81 9.13
C ALA A 176 6.76 2.77 8.01
N LEU A 177 5.68 2.77 7.24
CA LEU A 177 5.51 1.87 6.10
C LEU A 177 6.61 2.08 5.04
N CYS A 178 6.85 3.33 4.63
CA CYS A 178 7.86 3.64 3.63
C CYS A 178 9.27 3.28 4.09
N ARG A 179 9.60 3.42 5.39
CA ARG A 179 10.88 2.93 5.92
C ARG A 179 11.03 1.42 5.79
N GLN A 180 9.98 0.65 6.04
CA GLN A 180 10.03 -0.81 5.92
C GLN A 180 10.17 -1.26 4.47
N LEU A 181 9.41 -0.64 3.56
CA LEU A 181 9.55 -0.88 2.13
C LEU A 181 10.95 -0.50 1.61
N ALA A 182 11.56 0.55 2.18
CA ALA A 182 12.91 0.98 1.84
C ALA A 182 13.99 -0.03 2.29
N SER A 183 13.78 -0.74 3.41
CA SER A 183 14.74 -1.74 3.92
C SER A 183 14.71 -3.07 3.18
N ILE A 184 13.68 -3.35 2.37
CA ILE A 184 13.61 -4.55 1.55
C ILE A 184 14.60 -4.40 0.37
N ALA A 185 15.58 -5.30 0.31
CA ALA A 185 16.63 -5.27 -0.68
C ALA A 185 16.11 -5.59 -2.09
N GLU A 186 15.28 -6.62 -2.20
CA GLU A 186 14.76 -7.14 -3.47
C GLU A 186 13.27 -7.44 -3.34
N ALA A 187 12.47 -7.02 -4.33
CA ALA A 187 11.04 -7.32 -4.39
C ALA A 187 10.48 -7.12 -5.80
N ASN A 188 9.52 -7.97 -6.18
CA ASN A 188 8.71 -7.78 -7.39
C ASN A 188 7.24 -7.67 -6.98
N LEU A 189 6.78 -6.44 -6.79
CA LEU A 189 5.41 -6.17 -6.35
C LEU A 189 4.48 -6.08 -7.55
N PHE A 190 3.61 -7.08 -7.67
CA PHE A 190 2.79 -7.20 -8.87
C PHE A 190 1.73 -6.13 -8.98
N TYR A 191 1.21 -5.60 -7.86
CA TYR A 191 0.31 -4.45 -7.81
C TYR A 191 0.36 -3.79 -6.42
N VAL A 192 0.36 -2.46 -6.40
CA VAL A 192 0.27 -1.63 -5.20
C VAL A 192 -0.74 -0.52 -5.47
N ASN A 193 -1.68 -0.30 -4.55
CA ASN A 193 -2.72 0.74 -4.69
C ASN A 193 -2.57 1.86 -3.63
N ALA A 194 -3.31 2.94 -3.86
CA ALA A 194 -3.49 4.01 -2.90
C ALA A 194 -4.67 3.68 -1.97
N PRO A 195 -4.70 4.24 -0.75
CA PRO A 195 -5.81 4.00 0.16
C PRO A 195 -7.09 4.67 -0.38
N TYR A 196 -8.24 4.03 -0.14
CA TYR A 196 -9.56 4.52 -0.56
C TYR A 196 -10.60 4.23 0.53
N GLY A 197 -11.82 4.76 0.40
CA GLY A 197 -12.84 4.63 1.44
C GLY A 197 -12.43 5.28 2.77
N GLU A 198 -13.15 4.97 3.85
CA GLU A 198 -12.94 5.61 5.17
C GLU A 198 -12.06 4.79 6.11
N THR A 199 -12.05 3.47 5.94
CA THR A 199 -11.31 2.55 6.80
C THR A 199 -10.86 1.31 6.05
N GLY A 200 -9.71 0.76 6.42
CA GLY A 200 -9.24 -0.49 5.84
C GLY A 200 -7.93 -0.98 6.43
N ALA A 201 -7.29 -1.91 5.74
CA ALA A 201 -6.03 -2.47 6.15
C ALA A 201 -5.00 -2.46 5.03
N TYR A 202 -3.74 -2.23 5.40
CA TYR A 202 -2.59 -2.46 4.54
C TYR A 202 -2.03 -3.85 4.80
N VAL A 203 -2.35 -4.80 3.92
CA VAL A 203 -2.00 -6.22 4.06
C VAL A 203 -1.00 -6.64 2.99
N TRP A 204 -0.22 -7.67 3.29
CA TRP A 204 0.64 -8.34 2.33
C TRP A 204 -0.02 -9.64 1.86
N ILE A 205 0.14 -10.00 0.59
CA ILE A 205 -0.40 -11.23 -0.02
C ILE A 205 0.67 -11.87 -0.90
#